data_AF-A0A5N8AD31-F1
#
_entry.id   AF-A0A5N8AD31-F1
#
_cell.length_a   1.000
_cell.length_b   1.000
_cell.length_c   1.000
_cell.angle_alpha   90.00
_cell.angle_beta   90.00
_cell.angle_gamma   90.00
#
_symmetry.space_group_name_H-M   'P 1'
#
loop_
_entity.id
_entity.type
_entity.pdbx_description
1 polymer ?
#
loop_
_entity_poly.entity_id
_entity_poly.type
_entity_poly.pdbx_seq_one_letter_code
_entity_poly.pdbx_strand_id
1 'polypeptide(L)'
;MKDILGVLVLLISGPFFLWIGVQSLRHRRWRDSVPLLEAMIDHAAGLEPPPRNIWDRRFAFAQAILFTIFGAFFTLCLAAILISTFAE
;
A
#
# COMPACT_ATOMS: atom_id res chain seq x y z
N MET A 1 -16.12 -20.16 -9.20
CA MET A 1 -15.63 -19.81 -7.84
C MET A 1 -14.25 -19.15 -7.87
N LYS A 2 -13.27 -19.67 -8.63
CA LYS A 2 -11.92 -19.08 -8.71
C LYS A 2 -11.92 -17.61 -9.19
N ASP A 3 -12.81 -17.27 -10.12
CA ASP A 3 -12.86 -15.92 -10.69
C ASP A 3 -13.46 -14.88 -9.72
N ILE A 4 -14.46 -15.29 -8.93
CA ILE A 4 -15.07 -14.46 -7.87
C ILE A 4 -14.02 -14.07 -6.82
N LEU A 5 -13.17 -15.04 -6.44
CA LEU A 5 -12.10 -14.82 -5.48
C LEU A 5 -11.05 -13.85 -6.02
N GLY A 6 -10.69 -13.98 -7.31
CA GLY A 6 -9.79 -13.05 -8.00
C GLY A 6 -10.35 -11.62 -8.07
N VAL A 7 -11.64 -11.47 -8.40
CA VAL A 7 -12.31 -10.15 -8.43
C VAL A 7 -12.37 -9.53 -7.04
N LEU A 8 -12.72 -10.30 -6.00
CA LEU A 8 -12.71 -9.81 -4.61
C LEU A 8 -11.32 -9.34 -4.16
N VAL A 9 -10.28 -10.10 -4.49
CA VAL A 9 -8.90 -9.72 -4.18
C VAL A 9 -8.53 -8.41 -4.89
N LEU A 10 -8.86 -8.26 -6.17
CA LEU A 10 -8.59 -7.02 -6.92
C LEU A 10 -9.40 -5.82 -6.39
N LEU A 11 -10.65 -6.04 -6.01
CA LEU A 11 -11.56 -5.03 -5.47
C LEU A 11 -11.03 -4.41 -4.18
N ILE A 12 -10.41 -5.23 -3.32
CA ILE A 12 -9.85 -4.77 -2.05
C ILE A 12 -8.43 -4.25 -2.27
N SER A 13 -7.56 -5.06 -2.87
CA SER A 13 -6.11 -4.80 -2.91
C SER A 13 -5.72 -3.60 -3.79
N GLY A 14 -6.32 -3.43 -4.97
CA GLY A 14 -5.97 -2.35 -5.89
C GLY A 14 -6.22 -0.96 -5.29
N PRO A 15 -7.47 -0.64 -4.92
CA PRO A 15 -7.80 0.63 -4.29
C PRO A 15 -7.07 0.85 -2.96
N PHE A 16 -6.90 -0.20 -2.16
CA PHE A 16 -6.21 -0.11 -0.87
C PHE A 16 -4.73 0.23 -1.02
N PHE A 17 -3.98 -0.49 -1.87
CA PHE A 17 -2.57 -0.21 -2.11
C PHE A 17 -2.39 1.17 -2.76
N LEU A 18 -3.26 1.54 -3.70
CA LEU A 18 -3.22 2.85 -4.32
C LEU A 18 -3.44 3.97 -3.29
N TRP A 19 -4.44 3.81 -2.42
CA TRP A 19 -4.73 4.77 -1.36
C TRP A 19 -3.55 4.92 -0.39
N ILE A 20 -2.98 3.82 0.10
CA ILE A 20 -1.82 3.86 1.00
C ILE A 20 -0.61 4.52 0.31
N GLY A 21 -0.30 4.14 -0.92
CA GLY A 21 0.80 4.69 -1.69
C GLY A 21 0.67 6.20 -1.89
N VAL A 22 -0.49 6.64 -2.38
CA VAL A 22 -0.79 8.06 -2.62
C VAL A 22 -0.79 8.87 -1.32
N GLN A 23 -1.42 8.36 -0.26
CA GLN A 23 -1.42 9.04 1.05
C GLN A 23 0.00 9.15 1.62
N SER A 24 0.80 8.09 1.50
CA SER A 24 2.20 8.09 1.97
C SER A 24 3.04 9.13 1.24
N LEU A 25 2.88 9.25 -0.08
CA LEU A 25 3.56 10.27 -0.89
C LEU A 25 3.05 11.68 -0.58
N ARG A 26 1.73 11.88 -0.54
CA ARG A 26 1.09 13.19 -0.35
C ARG A 26 1.43 13.80 1.01
N HIS A 27 1.40 13.00 2.07
CA HIS A 27 1.65 13.47 3.44
C HIS A 27 3.11 13.28 3.86
N ARG A 28 3.99 12.89 2.92
CA ARG A 28 5.41 12.58 3.16
C ARG A 28 5.63 11.66 4.36
N ARG A 29 4.70 10.74 4.61
CA ARG A 29 4.78 9.80 5.75
C ARG A 29 6.09 9.01 5.70
N TRP A 30 6.59 8.68 4.51
CA TRP A 30 7.90 8.06 4.32
C TRP A 30 9.10 8.77 5.01
N ARG A 31 8.99 10.06 5.32
CA ARG A 31 10.05 10.87 5.93
C ARG A 31 10.09 10.76 7.46
N ASP A 32 8.93 10.81 8.10
CA ASP A 32 8.81 10.96 9.57
C ASP A 32 7.93 9.90 10.26
N SER A 33 7.21 9.05 9.51
CA SER A 33 6.41 7.98 10.11
C SER A 33 7.25 6.73 10.38
N VAL A 34 7.25 6.28 11.63
CA VAL A 34 7.70 4.94 12.01
C VAL A 34 6.80 3.92 11.31
N PRO A 35 7.33 2.88 10.65
CA PRO A 35 6.52 1.79 10.12
C PRO A 35 5.58 1.27 11.22
N LEU A 36 4.29 1.13 10.92
CA LEU A 36 3.29 0.76 11.93
C LEU A 36 3.70 -0.48 12.75
N LEU A 37 4.36 -1.44 12.10
CA LEU A 37 4.87 -2.65 12.75
C LEU A 37 6.00 -2.36 13.74
N GLU A 38 6.97 -1.53 13.38
CA GLU A 38 8.06 -1.10 14.27
C GLU A 38 7.48 -0.32 15.46
N ALA A 39 6.57 0.63 15.20
CA ALA A 39 5.90 1.39 16.24
C ALA A 39 5.10 0.48 17.20
N MET A 40 4.48 -0.58 16.69
CA MET A 40 3.74 -1.55 17.50
C MET A 40 4.68 -2.44 18.33
N ILE A 41 5.81 -2.87 17.77
CA ILE A 41 6.81 -3.67 18.48
C ILE A 41 7.47 -2.83 19.59
N ASP A 42 7.90 -1.62 19.27
CA ASP A 42 8.53 -0.70 20.22
C ASP A 42 7.56 -0.30 21.34
N HIS A 43 6.29 -0.05 21.00
CA HIS A 43 5.25 0.21 21.98
C HIS A 43 4.97 -1.01 22.89
N ALA A 44 4.97 -2.22 22.32
CA ALA A 44 4.82 -3.46 23.10
C ALA A 44 6.05 -3.77 23.98
N ALA A 45 7.24 -3.32 23.56
CA ALA A 45 8.50 -3.49 24.29
C ALA A 45 8.79 -2.34 25.28
N GLY A 46 8.00 -1.26 25.27
CA GLY A 46 8.22 -0.08 26.11
C GLY A 46 9.46 0.74 25.72
N LEU A 47 9.93 0.63 24.47
CA LEU A 47 11.11 1.32 23.96
C LEU A 47 10.71 2.53 23.12
N GLU A 48 11.53 3.58 23.14
CA GLU A 48 11.39 4.67 22.17
C GLU A 48 11.97 4.19 20.82
N PRO A 49 11.21 4.37 19.70
CA PRO A 49 11.67 3.92 18.40
C PRO A 49 12.97 4.64 18.01
N PRO A 50 13.98 3.91 17.53
CA PRO A 50 15.26 4.50 17.16
C PRO A 50 15.10 5.51 16.00
N PRO A 51 15.94 6.55 15.94
CA PRO A 51 15.90 7.52 14.85
C PRO A 51 16.21 6.84 13.51
N ARG A 52 15.29 6.96 12.54
CA ARG A 52 15.42 6.32 11.22
C ARG A 52 16.69 6.72 10.49
N ASN A 53 17.41 5.71 9.99
CA ASN A 53 18.56 5.89 9.12
C ASN A 53 18.10 6.42 7.74
N ILE A 54 19.03 6.99 6.97
CA ILE A 54 18.82 7.44 5.58
C ILE A 54 18.31 6.28 4.71
N TRP A 55 18.80 5.06 4.95
CA TRP A 55 18.38 3.85 4.23
C TRP A 55 16.93 3.48 4.49
N ASP A 56 16.45 3.57 5.73
CA ASP A 56 15.05 3.27 6.06
C ASP A 56 14.09 4.24 5.38
N ARG A 57 14.48 5.52 5.32
CA ARG A 57 13.76 6.58 4.60
C ARG A 57 13.66 6.30 3.11
N ARG A 58 14.76 5.87 2.49
CA ARG A 58 14.79 5.47 1.08
C ARG A 58 13.92 4.24 0.82
N PHE A 59 13.96 3.26 1.72
CA PHE A 59 13.16 2.05 1.58
C PHE A 59 11.66 2.34 1.70
N ALA A 60 11.22 3.14 2.68
CA ALA A 60 9.81 3.51 2.81
C ALA A 60 9.33 4.37 1.63
N PHE A 61 10.20 5.22 1.08
CA PHE A 61 9.87 5.96 -0.13
C PHE A 61 9.70 5.03 -1.34
N ALA A 62 10.62 4.08 -1.54
CA ALA A 62 10.50 3.06 -2.57
C ALA A 62 9.21 2.22 -2.39
N GLN A 63 8.88 1.83 -1.16
CA GLN A 63 7.66 1.10 -0.85
C GLN A 63 6.40 1.91 -1.18
N ALA A 64 6.38 3.21 -0.86
CA ALA A 64 5.26 4.09 -1.20
C ALA A 64 5.07 4.22 -2.74
N ILE A 65 6.17 4.28 -3.48
CA ILE A 65 6.14 4.26 -4.95
C ILE A 65 5.58 2.92 -5.45
N LEU A 66 6.09 1.80 -4.95
CA LEU A 66 5.64 0.47 -5.37
C LEU A 66 4.14 0.25 -5.08
N PHE A 67 3.65 0.64 -3.90
CA PHE A 67 2.23 0.60 -3.59
C PHE A 67 1.38 1.46 -4.52
N THR A 68 1.89 2.62 -4.91
CA THR A 68 1.19 3.48 -5.89
C THR A 68 1.12 2.81 -7.26
N ILE A 69 2.25 2.26 -7.75
CA ILE A 69 2.34 1.62 -9.08
C ILE A 69 1.48 0.35 -9.12
N PHE A 70 1.68 -0.57 -8.18
CA PHE A 70 0.91 -1.82 -8.12
C PHE A 70 -0.56 -1.59 -7.82
N GLY A 71 -0.88 -0.64 -6.92
CA GLY A 71 -2.25 -0.24 -6.65
C GLY A 71 -2.96 0.29 -7.90
N ALA A 72 -2.30 1.17 -8.66
CA ALA A 72 -2.84 1.69 -9.92
C ALA A 72 -3.05 0.54 -10.94
N PHE A 73 -2.05 -0.33 -11.10
CA PHE A 73 -2.15 -1.48 -12.00
C PHE A 73 -3.34 -2.39 -11.66
N PHE A 74 -3.46 -2.83 -10.40
CA PHE A 74 -4.56 -3.70 -9.98
C PHE A 74 -5.93 -3.01 -10.08
N THR A 75 -5.99 -1.71 -9.82
CA THR A 75 -7.24 -0.93 -10.00
C THR A 75 -7.65 -0.87 -11.47
N LEU A 76 -6.70 -0.70 -12.39
CA LEU A 76 -6.96 -0.74 -13.83
C LEU A 76 -7.38 -2.14 -14.31
N CYS A 77 -6.74 -3.20 -13.81
CA CYS A 77 -7.15 -4.57 -14.09
C CYS A 77 -8.59 -4.85 -13.62
N LEU A 78 -8.94 -4.40 -12.41
CA LEU A 78 -10.31 -4.49 -11.90
C LEU A 78 -11.30 -3.77 -12.81
N ALA A 79 -10.99 -2.53 -13.21
CA ALA A 79 -11.84 -1.76 -14.11
C ALA A 79 -12.05 -2.46 -15.46
N ALA A 80 -10.98 -3.01 -16.04
CA ALA A 80 -11.05 -3.76 -17.29
C ALA A 80 -11.94 -5.00 -17.18
N ILE A 81 -11.82 -5.77 -16.10
CA ILE A 81 -12.66 -6.94 -15.84
C ILE A 81 -14.12 -6.54 -15.70
N LEU A 82 -14.42 -5.50 -14.90
CA LEU A 82 -15.79 -5.01 -14.72
C LEU A 82 -16.40 -4.57 -16.05
N ILE A 83 -15.68 -3.75 -16.83
CA ILE A 83 -16.15 -3.28 -18.14
C ILE A 83 -16.41 -4.47 -19.07
N SER A 84 -15.50 -5.44 -19.14
CA SER A 84 -15.69 -6.65 -19.96
C SER A 84 -16.93 -7.44 -19.53
N THR A 85 -17.21 -7.50 -18.23
CA THR A 85 -18.35 -8.26 -17.68
C THR A 85 -19.69 -7.55 -17.93
N PHE A 86 -19.70 -6.22 -17.97
CA PHE A 86 -20.91 -5.41 -18.23
C PHE A 86 -21.16 -5.14 -19.72
N ALA A 87 -20.17 -5.38 -20.58
CA ALA A 87 -20.27 -5.22 -22.03
C ALA A 87 -20.81 -6.48 -22.74
N GLU A 88 -20.85 -7.60 -22.04
CA GLU A 88 -21.59 -8.83 -22.42
C GLU A 88 -23.04 -8.79 -21.92
#